data_AF-A0A0L0P7M5-F1
#
_entry.id   AF-A0A0L0P7M5-F1
#
_cell.length_a   1.000
_cell.length_b   1.000
_cell.length_c   1.000
_cell.angle_alpha   90.00
_cell.angle_beta   90.00
_cell.angle_gamma   90.00
#
_symmetry.space_group_name_H-M   'P 1'
#
loop_
_entity.id
_entity.type
_entity.pdbx_description
1 polymer ?
#
loop_
_entity_poly.entity_id
_entity_poly.type
_entity_poly.pdbx_seq_one_letter_code
_entity_poly.pdbx_strand_id
1 'polypeptide(L)'
;MVMATVKKGKPELRKKVMPAIVVRQARPWRRKDGTYLYFEDNAGVIVNPKGEMKGSAITGPVAKECADLWPRIASNSGVVV
;
A
#
# COMPACT_ATOMS: atom_id res chain seq x y z
N MET A 1 -6.29 3.98 5.05
CA MET A 1 -6.13 4.99 3.98
C MET A 1 -5.53 6.24 4.59
N VAL A 2 -4.60 6.90 3.92
CA VAL A 2 -3.91 8.12 4.39
C VAL A 2 -3.87 9.17 3.28
N MET A 3 -3.84 10.45 3.64
CA MET A 3 -3.60 11.53 2.68
C MET A 3 -2.10 11.78 2.58
N ALA A 4 -1.57 11.70 1.36
CA ALA A 4 -0.14 11.82 1.10
C ALA A 4 0.16 12.78 -0.06
N THR A 5 1.37 13.34 -0.05
CA THR A 5 1.91 14.15 -1.15
C THR A 5 3.20 13.52 -1.67
N VAL A 6 3.37 13.52 -2.99
CA VAL A 6 4.59 12.99 -3.62
C VAL A 6 5.69 14.05 -3.55
N LYS A 7 6.81 13.73 -2.88
CA LYS A 7 7.99 14.61 -2.79
C LYS A 7 8.98 14.39 -3.94
N LYS A 8 9.17 13.14 -4.37
CA LYS A 8 10.10 12.73 -5.45
C LYS A 8 9.34 11.94 -6.52
N GLY A 9 9.60 12.21 -7.81
CA GLY A 9 8.93 11.55 -8.93
C GLY A 9 8.51 12.54 -10.03
N LYS A 10 7.62 12.11 -10.92
CA LYS A 10 7.13 12.93 -12.04
C LYS A 10 6.54 14.26 -11.56
N PRO A 11 6.87 15.41 -12.20
CA PRO A 11 6.36 16.72 -11.81
C PRO A 11 4.83 16.78 -11.65
N GLU A 12 4.09 16.07 -12.50
CA GLU A 12 2.62 16.04 -12.50
C GLU A 12 1.98 15.46 -11.24
N LEU A 13 2.71 14.62 -10.51
CA LEU A 13 2.26 13.96 -9.27
C LEU A 13 2.71 14.71 -8.02
N ARG A 14 3.74 15.55 -8.12
CA ARG A 14 4.27 16.32 -6.99
C ARG A 14 3.32 17.46 -6.62
N LYS A 15 3.38 17.90 -5.36
CA LYS A 15 2.56 18.99 -4.79
C LYS A 15 1.04 18.77 -4.82
N LYS A 16 0.57 17.60 -5.24
CA LYS A 16 -0.85 17.20 -5.16
C LYS A 16 -1.07 16.32 -3.94
N VAL A 17 -2.13 16.61 -3.19
CA VAL A 17 -2.60 15.74 -2.10
C VAL A 17 -3.46 14.63 -2.71
N MET A 18 -3.10 13.38 -2.45
CA MET A 18 -3.80 12.21 -2.98
C MET A 18 -3.99 11.17 -1.87
N PRO A 19 -5.08 10.39 -1.91
CA PRO A 19 -5.22 9.27 -1.00
C PRO A 19 -4.25 8.15 -1.37
N ALA A 20 -3.71 7.48 -0.36
CA ALA A 20 -2.84 6.34 -0.49
C ALA A 20 -3.18 5.27 0.55
N ILE A 21 -2.83 4.02 0.25
CA ILE A 21 -2.99 2.89 1.15
C ILE A 21 -1.60 2.35 1.46
N VAL A 22 -1.31 2.19 2.75
CA VAL A 22 -0.05 1.58 3.22
C VAL A 22 -0.16 0.07 3.03
N VAL A 23 0.75 -0.51 2.27
CA VAL A 23 0.76 -1.94 1.92
C VAL A 23 1.84 -2.73 2.67
N ARG A 24 2.91 -2.04 3.11
CA ARG A 24 4.00 -2.60 3.91
C ARG A 24 4.43 -1.62 4.99
N GLN A 25 4.80 -2.17 6.14
CA GLN A 25 5.34 -1.42 7.27
C GLN A 25 6.55 -2.14 7.86
N ALA A 26 7.63 -1.40 8.12
CA ALA A 26 8.85 -1.92 8.73
C ALA A 26 8.73 -2.13 10.24
N ARG A 27 7.81 -1.40 10.89
CA ARG A 27 7.48 -1.62 12.29
C ARG A 27 6.70 -2.93 12.43
N PRO A 28 7.13 -3.87 13.29
CA PRO A 28 6.40 -5.12 13.51
C PRO A 28 5.01 -4.90 14.08
N TRP A 29 4.04 -5.70 13.63
CA TRP A 29 2.71 -5.80 14.22
C TRP A 29 2.32 -7.26 14.47
N ARG A 30 1.38 -7.46 15.39
CA ARG A 30 0.91 -8.78 15.79
C ARG A 30 -0.31 -9.18 14.98
N ARG A 31 -0.28 -10.40 14.41
CA ARG A 31 -1.41 -11.05 13.76
C ARG A 31 -2.30 -11.77 14.76
N LYS A 32 -3.52 -12.11 14.34
CA LYS A 32 -4.52 -12.80 15.18
C LYS A 32 -4.05 -14.19 15.65
N ASP A 33 -3.22 -14.85 14.86
CA ASP A 33 -2.59 -16.14 15.18
C ASP A 33 -1.44 -16.04 16.21
N GLY A 34 -1.04 -14.82 16.59
CA GLY A 34 0.04 -14.56 17.53
C GLY A 34 1.40 -14.30 16.88
N THR A 35 1.53 -14.49 15.57
CA THR A 35 2.75 -14.23 14.83
C THR A 35 3.01 -12.73 14.72
N TYR A 36 4.27 -12.30 14.82
CA TYR A 36 4.67 -10.93 14.47
C TYR A 36 5.15 -10.90 13.03
N LEU A 37 4.64 -9.94 12.26
CA LEU A 37 5.07 -9.68 10.89
C LEU A 37 5.68 -8.29 10.80
N TYR A 38 6.71 -8.15 9.99
CA TYR A 38 7.30 -6.88 9.57
C TYR A 38 7.85 -7.01 8.16
N PHE A 39 7.97 -5.90 7.46
CA PHE A 39 8.62 -5.83 6.15
C PHE A 39 9.98 -5.14 6.25
N GLU A 40 10.80 -5.28 5.22
CA GLU A 40 12.07 -4.57 5.12
C GLU A 40 11.86 -3.05 5.02
N ASP A 41 10.85 -2.62 4.28
CA ASP A 41 10.56 -1.22 3.97
C ASP A 41 9.11 -0.80 4.31
N ASN A 42 8.89 0.51 4.31
CA ASN A 42 7.54 1.08 4.34
C ASN A 42 7.12 1.42 2.91
N ALA A 43 5.97 0.90 2.48
CA ALA A 43 5.46 1.14 1.13
C ALA A 43 3.98 1.50 1.13
N GLY A 44 3.59 2.34 0.19
CA GLY A 44 2.21 2.75 -0.02
C GLY A 44 1.86 2.89 -1.50
N VAL A 45 0.60 2.63 -1.82
CA VAL A 45 0.05 2.67 -3.19
C VAL A 45 -0.94 3.83 -3.28
N ILE A 46 -0.80 4.65 -4.32
CA ILE A 46 -1.72 5.76 -4.59
C ILE A 46 -3.04 5.19 -5.12
N VAL A 47 -4.13 5.65 -4.53
CA VAL A 47 -5.49 5.23 -4.89
C VAL A 47 -6.38 6.43 -5.20
N ASN A 48 -7.58 6.16 -5.70
CA ASN A 48 -8.65 7.14 -5.80
C ASN A 48 -9.51 7.13 -4.50
N PRO A 49 -10.45 8.07 -4.33
CA PRO A 49 -11.36 8.08 -3.17
C PRO A 49 -12.23 6.82 -3.02
N LYS A 50 -12.39 6.03 -4.08
CA LYS A 50 -13.13 4.75 -4.07
C LYS A 50 -12.25 3.56 -3.66
N GLY A 51 -10.95 3.77 -3.41
CA GLY A 51 -10.00 2.71 -3.04
C GLY A 51 -9.45 1.91 -4.23
N GLU A 52 -9.67 2.35 -5.46
CA GLU A 52 -9.09 1.75 -6.65
C GLU A 52 -7.70 2.32 -6.90
N MET A 53 -6.74 1.48 -7.27
CA MET A 53 -5.38 1.95 -7.52
C MET A 53 -5.29 2.78 -8.79
N LYS A 54 -4.45 3.81 -8.74
CA LYS A 54 -4.16 4.65 -9.90
C LYS A 54 -3.10 4.04 -10.84
N GLY A 55 -2.27 3.13 -10.32
CA GLY A 55 -1.26 2.41 -11.09
C GLY A 55 -1.81 1.15 -11.76
N SER A 56 -0.95 0.39 -12.43
CA SER A 56 -1.29 -0.89 -13.09
C SER A 56 -0.73 -2.13 -12.38
N ALA A 57 0.33 -2.00 -11.59
CA ALA A 57 0.94 -3.13 -10.86
C ALA A 57 1.64 -2.66 -9.58
N ILE A 58 1.74 -3.55 -8.59
CA ILE A 58 2.47 -3.35 -7.34
C ILE A 58 3.72 -4.20 -7.35
N THR A 59 4.88 -3.57 -7.12
CA THR A 59 6.16 -4.28 -6.98
C THR A 59 6.40 -4.69 -5.53
N GLY A 60 6.74 -5.97 -5.35
CA GLY A 60 7.00 -6.56 -4.04
C GLY A 60 5.74 -7.06 -3.33
N PRO A 61 5.89 -7.61 -2.11
CA PRO A 61 4.79 -8.22 -1.40
C PRO A 61 3.81 -7.17 -0.84
N VAL A 62 2.58 -7.61 -0.60
CA VAL A 62 1.52 -6.87 0.07
C VAL A 62 1.06 -7.65 1.30
N ALA A 63 0.83 -6.96 2.42
CA ALA A 63 0.26 -7.60 3.62
C ALA A 63 -1.13 -8.18 3.34
N LYS A 64 -1.39 -9.39 3.83
CA LYS A 64 -2.69 -10.06 3.75
C LYS A 64 -3.81 -9.20 4.30
N GLU A 65 -3.56 -8.52 5.43
CA GLU A 65 -4.51 -7.61 6.05
C GLU A 65 -4.88 -6.43 5.13
N CYS A 66 -3.94 -5.97 4.30
CA CYS A 66 -4.21 -4.95 3.31
C CYS A 66 -4.96 -5.53 2.10
N ALA A 67 -4.62 -6.75 1.67
CA ALA A 67 -5.27 -7.43 0.56
C ALA A 67 -6.74 -7.74 0.86
N ASP A 68 -7.04 -8.18 2.07
CA ASP A 68 -8.40 -8.51 2.54
C ASP A 68 -9.30 -7.27 2.59
N LEU A 69 -8.74 -6.11 2.97
CA LEU A 69 -9.48 -4.84 3.04
C LEU A 69 -9.67 -4.18 1.67
N TRP A 70 -8.75 -4.39 0.73
CA TRP A 70 -8.72 -3.70 -0.56
C TRP A 70 -8.58 -4.69 -1.72
N PRO A 71 -9.69 -5.28 -2.20
CA PRO A 71 -9.65 -6.31 -3.23
C PRO A 71 -8.93 -5.88 -4.51
N ARG A 72 -9.07 -4.61 -4.91
CA ARG A 72 -8.40 -4.04 -6.09
C ARG A 72 -6.88 -3.93 -5.93
N ILE A 73 -6.38 -3.79 -4.71
CA ILE A 73 -4.93 -3.83 -4.44
C ILE A 73 -4.45 -5.28 -4.54
N ALA A 74 -5.19 -6.23 -3.98
CA ALA A 74 -4.85 -7.66 -4.05
C ALA A 74 -4.76 -8.15 -5.50
N SER A 75 -5.73 -7.80 -6.35
CA SER A 75 -5.76 -8.21 -7.77
C SER A 75 -4.55 -7.77 -8.58
N ASN A 76 -3.88 -6.69 -8.19
CA ASN A 76 -2.72 -6.14 -8.91
C ASN A 76 -1.40 -6.36 -8.15
N SER A 77 -1.43 -7.20 -7.12
CA SER A 77 -0.25 -7.60 -6.35
C SER A 77 0.27 -8.94 -6.84
N GLY A 78 1.60 -9.07 -6.98
CA GLY A 78 2.22 -10.34 -7.39
C GLY A 78 2.33 -11.35 -6.26
N VAL A 79 2.49 -10.88 -5.01
CA VAL A 79 2.67 -11.71 -3.81
C VAL A 79 1.92 -11.09 -2.64
N VAL A 80 1.17 -11.92 -1.91
CA VAL A 80 0.47 -11.53 -0.67
C VAL A 80 1.03 -12.37 0.49
N VAL A 81 1.36 -11.71 1.60
CA VAL A 81 2.01 -12.31 2.79
C VAL A 81 1.16 -12.08 4.03
#